data_AF-A0A7C3MND8-F1
#
_entry.id   AF-A0A7C3MND8-F1
#
_cell.length_a   1.000
_cell.length_b   1.000
_cell.length_c   1.000
_cell.angle_alpha   90.00
_cell.angle_beta   90.00
_cell.angle_gamma   90.00
#
_symmetry.space_group_name_H-M   'P 1'
#
loop_
_entity.id
_entity.type
_entity.pdbx_description
1 polymer ?
#
loop_
_entity_poly.entity_id
_entity_poly.type
_entity_poly.pdbx_seq_one_letter_code
_entity_poly.pdbx_strand_id
1 'polypeptide(L)'
;MMQLLSQKYNQSITDYPLYKEGSALSTIIHPLIDFSRYFEDETSVFIRKLKKISQLERLYYFHNPDEIKRFLLTHDYLIEYLFEAYDRIRRIWGENIEVHLEYEIDHEEEWDELFIVIKSLYPAEKAIELERKLFDEWFVHIMDKVNNKLNFTEEPL
;
A
#
# COMPACT_ATOMS: atom_id res chain seq x y z
N MET A 1 43.01 2.13 -28.71
CA MET A 1 42.62 2.44 -27.32
C MET A 1 41.09 2.33 -27.24
N MET A 2 40.59 1.10 -27.06
CA MET A 2 39.17 0.72 -26.92
C MET A 2 39.15 -0.81 -26.76
N GLN A 3 39.38 -1.32 -25.55
CA GLN A 3 39.18 -2.72 -25.14
C GLN A 3 39.58 -2.81 -23.67
N LEU A 4 38.67 -2.54 -22.72
CA LEU A 4 38.90 -2.81 -21.29
C LEU A 4 37.61 -2.68 -20.42
N LEU A 5 36.43 -3.07 -20.92
CA LEU A 5 35.20 -3.09 -20.09
C LEU A 5 34.36 -4.38 -20.17
N SER A 6 34.92 -5.50 -20.66
CA SER A 6 34.19 -6.78 -20.75
C SER A 6 34.71 -7.89 -19.81
N GLN A 7 35.62 -7.59 -18.86
CA GLN A 7 36.28 -8.61 -18.04
C GLN A 7 35.85 -8.65 -16.55
N LYS A 8 34.72 -8.04 -16.18
CA LYS A 8 34.18 -8.13 -14.81
C LYS A 8 32.77 -8.74 -14.71
N TYR A 9 32.39 -9.58 -15.67
CA TYR A 9 31.09 -10.29 -15.62
C TYR A 9 31.22 -11.80 -15.86
N ASN A 10 32.26 -12.42 -15.30
CA ASN A 10 32.39 -13.88 -15.26
C ASN A 10 33.34 -14.26 -14.12
N GLN A 11 32.83 -14.32 -12.89
CA GLN A 11 33.45 -15.09 -11.80
C GLN A 11 32.45 -15.35 -10.66
N SER A 12 32.21 -16.64 -10.43
CA SER A 12 31.55 -17.31 -9.31
C SER A 12 30.01 -17.34 -9.25
N ILE A 13 29.41 -18.18 -10.10
CA ILE A 13 28.24 -18.98 -9.71
C ILE A 13 28.74 -20.42 -9.49
N THR A 14 29.54 -20.64 -8.45
CA THR A 14 29.86 -21.97 -7.95
C THR A 14 30.25 -21.83 -6.48
N ASP A 15 29.26 -21.83 -5.60
CA ASP A 15 29.38 -22.24 -4.18
C ASP A 15 28.00 -22.25 -3.51
N TYR A 16 27.04 -22.96 -4.12
CA TYR A 16 25.81 -23.35 -3.43
C TYR A 16 25.93 -24.83 -3.04
N PRO A 17 25.91 -25.18 -1.74
CA PRO A 17 25.85 -26.57 -1.33
C PRO A 17 24.52 -27.19 -1.77
N LEU A 18 24.63 -28.28 -2.52
CA LEU A 18 23.55 -29.18 -2.92
C LEU A 18 23.04 -29.92 -1.66
N TYR A 19 21.95 -29.46 -1.06
CA TYR A 19 21.33 -30.19 0.06
C TYR A 19 20.52 -31.38 -0.46
N LYS A 20 20.92 -32.56 0.01
CA LYS A 20 20.24 -33.85 -0.16
C LYS A 20 18.84 -33.82 0.45
N GLU A 21 17.94 -34.56 -0.20
CA GLU A 21 16.55 -34.83 0.17
C GLU A 21 16.35 -35.21 1.65
N GLY A 22 15.32 -34.63 2.27
CA GLY A 22 14.84 -34.97 3.60
C GLY A 22 13.85 -33.95 4.20
N SER A 23 12.57 -34.06 3.80
CA SER A 23 11.35 -33.63 4.52
C SER A 23 11.45 -32.57 5.64
N ALA A 24 11.10 -31.31 5.34
CA ALA A 24 10.22 -30.42 6.13
C ALA A 24 10.10 -29.05 5.44
N LEU A 25 8.86 -28.60 5.17
CA LEU A 25 8.57 -27.26 4.69
C LEU A 25 8.94 -26.24 5.79
N SER A 26 9.98 -25.44 5.58
CA SER A 26 10.23 -24.25 6.40
C SER A 26 10.47 -23.04 5.51
N THR A 27 9.52 -22.12 5.59
CA THR A 27 9.51 -20.77 5.05
C THR A 27 10.79 -20.04 5.44
N ILE A 28 11.62 -19.69 4.46
CA ILE A 28 12.71 -18.72 4.69
C ILE A 28 12.10 -17.33 4.59
N ILE A 29 11.67 -16.82 5.74
CA ILE A 29 11.43 -15.41 5.98
C ILE A 29 12.80 -14.73 5.88
N HIS A 30 13.07 -14.06 4.76
CA HIS A 30 14.22 -13.17 4.68
C HIS A 30 13.96 -11.96 5.60
N PRO A 31 14.82 -11.68 6.59
CA PRO A 31 14.67 -10.49 7.40
C PRO A 31 14.84 -9.26 6.49
N LEU A 32 13.86 -8.36 6.55
CA LEU A 32 13.87 -7.07 5.90
C LEU A 32 15.23 -6.40 6.14
N ILE A 33 16.06 -6.41 5.09
CA ILE A 33 17.32 -5.69 5.03
C ILE A 33 17.00 -4.23 5.37
N ASP A 34 17.72 -3.66 6.36
CA ASP A 34 17.71 -2.23 6.65
C ASP A 34 18.36 -1.48 5.48
N PHE A 35 17.58 -1.36 4.40
CA PHE A 35 17.93 -0.74 3.13
C PHE A 35 18.09 0.77 3.24
N SER A 36 17.81 1.36 4.42
CA SER A 36 17.83 2.81 4.63
C SER A 36 19.23 3.44 4.46
N ARG A 37 20.30 2.65 4.48
CA ARG A 37 21.69 3.14 4.47
C ARG A 37 22.41 3.12 3.11
N TYR A 38 21.78 2.63 2.05
CA TYR A 38 22.45 2.45 0.74
C TYR A 38 21.86 3.24 -0.44
N PHE A 39 20.82 4.04 -0.25
CA PHE A 39 20.15 4.73 -1.35
C PHE A 39 20.42 6.23 -1.37
N GLU A 40 21.62 6.64 -1.81
CA GLU A 40 21.82 8.01 -2.27
C GLU A 40 21.55 8.19 -3.77
N ASP A 41 21.40 7.10 -4.57
CA ASP A 41 21.28 7.29 -6.03
C ASP A 41 20.58 6.16 -6.83
N GLU A 42 19.58 5.45 -6.28
CA GLU A 42 18.79 4.51 -7.10
C GLU A 42 17.36 4.97 -7.39
N THR A 43 17.17 5.39 -8.64
CA THR A 43 15.89 5.61 -9.32
C THR A 43 15.12 4.31 -9.56
N SER A 44 15.02 3.43 -8.57
CA SER A 44 14.25 2.19 -8.69
C SER A 44 12.76 2.48 -8.52
N VAL A 45 11.94 2.01 -9.47
CA VAL A 45 10.48 2.08 -9.41
C VAL A 45 9.97 1.55 -8.06
N PHE A 46 10.59 0.49 -7.55
CA PHE A 46 10.25 -0.12 -6.26
C PHE A 46 10.50 0.84 -5.07
N ILE A 47 11.66 1.50 -5.03
CA ILE A 47 11.99 2.46 -3.97
C ILE A 47 11.04 3.67 -3.99
N ARG A 48 10.64 4.12 -5.19
CA ARG A 48 9.63 5.18 -5.33
C ARG A 48 8.27 4.75 -4.75
N LYS A 49 7.84 3.51 -4.97
CA LYS A 49 6.61 2.97 -4.38
C LYS A 49 6.70 2.94 -2.86
N LEU A 50 7.77 2.40 -2.30
CA LEU A 50 7.98 2.38 -0.85
C LEU A 50 7.95 3.77 -0.24
N LYS A 51 8.59 4.76 -0.88
CA LYS A 51 8.57 6.14 -0.42
C LYS A 51 7.15 6.73 -0.38
N LYS A 52 6.33 6.44 -1.39
CA LYS A 52 4.92 6.88 -1.42
C LYS A 52 4.09 6.19 -0.34
N ILE A 53 4.29 4.89 -0.12
CA ILE A 53 3.60 4.16 0.96
C ILE A 53 3.97 4.76 2.32
N SER A 54 5.25 5.08 2.55
CA SER A 54 5.69 5.77 3.78
C SER A 54 5.20 7.21 3.90
N GLN A 55 4.73 7.83 2.82
CA GLN A 55 4.01 9.11 2.89
C GLN A 55 2.55 8.88 3.29
N LEU A 56 1.89 7.84 2.76
CA LEU A 56 0.53 7.46 3.16
C LEU A 56 0.44 7.09 4.66
N GLU A 57 1.46 6.45 5.24
CA GLU A 57 1.53 6.18 6.68
C GLU A 57 1.53 7.44 7.56
N ARG A 58 1.80 8.62 6.98
CA ARG A 58 1.72 9.91 7.70
C ARG A 58 0.35 10.55 7.60
N LEU A 59 -0.47 10.10 6.65
CA LEU A 59 -1.80 10.62 6.38
C LEU A 59 -2.87 9.72 7.03
N TYR A 60 -2.64 8.40 7.02
CA TYR A 60 -3.58 7.39 7.48
C TYR A 60 -3.05 6.58 8.66
N TYR A 61 -3.95 6.14 9.52
CA TYR A 61 -3.69 5.09 10.51
C TYR A 61 -3.85 3.72 9.85
N PHE A 62 -2.75 2.98 9.70
CA PHE A 62 -2.78 1.66 9.07
C PHE A 62 -3.17 0.58 10.09
N HIS A 63 -4.30 -0.08 9.87
CA HIS A 63 -4.67 -1.30 10.59
C HIS A 63 -4.02 -2.51 9.93
N ASN A 64 -3.11 -3.21 10.64
CA ASN A 64 -2.22 -4.22 10.09
C ASN A 64 -1.29 -3.69 8.97
N PRO A 65 -0.33 -2.80 9.31
CA PRO A 65 0.49 -2.11 8.32
C PRO A 65 1.22 -3.00 7.32
N ASP A 66 1.65 -4.19 7.74
CA ASP A 66 2.38 -5.12 6.88
C ASP A 66 1.50 -5.66 5.73
N GLU A 67 0.23 -5.95 5.99
CA GLU A 67 -0.71 -6.40 4.95
C GLU A 67 -1.06 -5.26 4.00
N ILE A 68 -1.35 -4.07 4.53
CA ILE A 68 -1.63 -2.89 3.70
C ILE A 68 -0.44 -2.58 2.79
N LYS A 69 0.79 -2.62 3.32
CA LYS A 69 2.00 -2.41 2.52
C LYS A 69 2.14 -3.44 1.41
N ARG A 70 1.92 -4.72 1.70
CA ARG A 70 1.94 -5.78 0.69
C ARG A 70 0.87 -5.54 -0.38
N PHE A 71 -0.35 -5.24 0.04
CA PHE A 71 -1.47 -4.96 -0.84
C PHE A 71 -1.18 -3.77 -1.77
N LEU A 72 -0.66 -2.66 -1.24
CA LEU A 72 -0.30 -1.47 -2.02
C LEU A 72 0.91 -1.67 -2.95
N LEU A 73 1.81 -2.59 -2.63
CA LEU A 73 2.90 -2.95 -3.55
C LEU A 73 2.39 -3.75 -4.76
N THR A 74 1.39 -4.61 -4.53
CA THR A 74 0.70 -5.40 -5.56
C THR A 74 -0.28 -4.56 -6.40
N HIS A 75 -1.01 -3.66 -5.75
CA HIS A 75 -2.03 -2.78 -6.34
C HIS A 75 -1.56 -1.31 -6.32
N ASP A 76 -0.38 -1.06 -6.87
CA ASP A 76 0.30 0.25 -6.80
C ASP A 76 -0.47 1.41 -7.44
N TYR A 77 -1.38 1.12 -8.37
CA TYR A 77 -2.27 2.10 -8.99
C TYR A 77 -3.21 2.77 -7.96
N LEU A 78 -3.48 2.12 -6.82
CA LEU A 78 -4.30 2.68 -5.74
C LEU A 78 -3.61 3.82 -4.99
N ILE A 79 -2.27 3.88 -5.00
CA ILE A 79 -1.50 4.84 -4.22
C ILE A 79 -1.89 6.29 -4.55
N GLU A 80 -2.07 6.62 -5.83
CA GLU A 80 -2.46 7.97 -6.23
C GLU A 80 -3.90 8.30 -5.80
N TYR A 81 -4.81 7.32 -5.86
CA TYR A 81 -6.18 7.49 -5.40
C TYR A 81 -6.27 7.67 -3.90
N LEU A 82 -5.37 7.06 -3.12
CA LEU A 82 -5.30 7.29 -1.67
C LEU A 82 -4.82 8.70 -1.35
N PHE A 83 -3.83 9.26 -2.06
CA PHE A 83 -3.50 10.67 -1.87
C PHE A 83 -4.67 11.59 -2.22
N GLU A 84 -5.37 11.33 -3.33
CA GLU A 84 -6.56 12.10 -3.68
C GLU A 84 -7.65 11.95 -2.62
N ALA A 85 -7.93 10.73 -2.17
CA ALA A 85 -8.94 10.43 -1.17
C ALA A 85 -8.71 11.27 0.09
N TYR A 86 -7.48 11.28 0.62
CA TYR A 86 -7.16 12.06 1.82
C TYR A 86 -7.47 13.54 1.65
N ASP A 87 -7.05 14.14 0.53
CA ASP A 87 -7.33 15.54 0.22
C ASP A 87 -8.84 15.81 0.10
N ARG A 88 -9.61 14.90 -0.52
CA ARG A 88 -11.06 15.02 -0.67
C ARG A 88 -11.77 14.93 0.67
N ILE A 89 -11.41 13.94 1.48
CA ILE A 89 -11.99 13.72 2.80
C ILE A 89 -11.75 14.95 3.67
N ARG A 90 -10.53 15.50 3.73
CA ARG A 90 -10.26 16.70 4.55
C ARG A 90 -11.01 17.94 4.07
N ARG A 91 -11.25 18.07 2.77
CA ARG A 91 -12.09 19.17 2.25
C ARG A 91 -13.55 19.03 2.64
N ILE A 92 -14.05 17.81 2.81
CA ILE A 92 -15.47 17.54 3.12
C ILE A 92 -15.71 17.49 4.64
N TRP A 93 -14.92 16.75 5.41
CA TRP A 93 -15.08 16.59 6.87
C TRP A 93 -14.36 17.67 7.68
N GLY A 94 -13.34 18.31 7.10
CA GLY A 94 -12.47 19.26 7.78
C GLY A 94 -11.09 18.69 8.15
N GLU A 95 -10.28 19.54 8.78
CA GLU A 95 -8.85 19.26 9.01
C GLU A 95 -8.59 18.29 10.18
N ASN A 96 -9.52 18.16 11.12
CA ASN A 96 -9.34 17.41 12.37
C ASN A 96 -10.18 16.12 12.38
N ILE A 97 -9.84 15.19 11.49
CA ILE A 97 -10.44 13.86 11.46
C ILE A 97 -9.35 12.79 11.38
N GLU A 98 -9.66 11.63 11.93
CA GLU A 98 -8.80 10.45 11.82
C GLU A 98 -9.25 9.63 10.63
N VAL A 99 -8.31 9.25 9.77
CA VAL A 99 -8.58 8.42 8.60
C VAL A 99 -7.75 7.17 8.73
N HIS A 100 -8.41 6.03 8.69
CA HIS A 100 -7.78 4.73 8.82
C HIS A 100 -7.75 4.05 7.46
N LEU A 101 -6.74 3.21 7.27
CA LEU A 101 -6.72 2.21 6.21
C LEU A 101 -6.83 0.85 6.85
N GLU A 102 -7.79 0.07 6.37
CA GLU A 102 -8.06 -1.28 6.84
C GLU A 102 -8.05 -2.22 5.66
N TYR A 103 -7.41 -3.38 5.84
CA TYR A 103 -7.32 -4.40 4.81
C TYR A 103 -8.21 -5.57 5.21
N GLU A 104 -9.20 -5.87 4.37
CA GLU A 104 -10.14 -6.95 4.59
C GLU A 104 -9.93 -8.06 3.55
N ILE A 105 -10.03 -9.30 4.00
CA ILE A 105 -10.00 -10.49 3.15
C ILE A 105 -11.25 -11.31 3.45
N ASP A 106 -12.02 -11.59 2.40
CA ASP A 106 -13.00 -12.66 2.43
C ASP A 106 -12.34 -13.96 1.94
N HIS A 107 -12.15 -14.90 2.86
CA HIS A 107 -11.55 -16.20 2.57
C HIS A 107 -12.49 -17.14 1.80
N GLU A 108 -13.80 -16.90 1.81
CA GLU A 108 -14.78 -17.71 1.09
C GLU A 108 -14.93 -17.26 -0.37
N GLU A 109 -14.82 -15.95 -0.62
CA GLU A 109 -14.97 -15.37 -1.97
C GLU A 109 -13.63 -15.09 -2.70
N GLU A 110 -12.48 -15.45 -2.09
CA GLU A 110 -11.13 -15.15 -2.60
C GLU A 110 -10.94 -13.68 -2.99
N TRP A 111 -11.57 -12.79 -2.23
CA TRP A 111 -11.57 -11.35 -2.48
C TRP A 111 -10.86 -10.60 -1.35
N ASP A 112 -10.02 -9.66 -1.75
CA ASP A 112 -9.34 -8.73 -0.88
C ASP A 112 -9.64 -7.28 -1.29
N GLU A 113 -9.88 -6.43 -0.30
CA GLU A 113 -10.21 -5.02 -0.47
C GLU A 113 -9.53 -4.15 0.59
N LEU A 114 -9.19 -2.92 0.18
CA LEU A 114 -8.71 -1.89 1.09
C LEU A 114 -9.84 -0.90 1.39
N PHE A 115 -10.14 -0.69 2.67
CA PHE A 115 -11.12 0.26 3.14
C PHE A 115 -10.46 1.52 3.69
N ILE A 116 -11.00 2.67 3.28
CA ILE A 116 -10.77 3.94 3.96
C ILE A 116 -11.86 4.10 5.02
N VAL A 117 -11.49 4.05 6.29
CA VAL A 117 -12.44 4.24 7.41
C VAL A 117 -12.25 5.64 7.98
N ILE A 118 -13.26 6.49 7.79
CA ILE A 118 -13.27 7.87 8.28
C ILE A 118 -13.87 7.87 9.68
N LYS A 119 -13.10 8.25 10.69
CA LYS A 119 -13.58 8.36 12.07
C LYS A 119 -14.04 9.78 12.36
N SER A 120 -15.30 9.94 12.76
CA SER A 120 -15.86 11.27 13.02
C SER A 120 -16.76 11.32 14.27
N LEU A 121 -16.88 12.52 14.85
CA LEU A 121 -17.81 12.81 15.95
C LEU A 121 -19.15 13.37 15.45
N TYR A 122 -19.40 13.30 14.14
CA TYR A 122 -20.63 13.84 13.58
C TYR A 122 -21.83 12.94 13.93
N PRO A 123 -23.03 13.52 14.12
CA PRO A 123 -24.26 12.73 14.19
C PRO A 123 -24.45 11.90 12.91
N ALA A 124 -25.10 10.74 13.02
CA ALA A 124 -25.28 9.81 11.91
C ALA A 124 -25.89 10.47 10.66
N GLU A 125 -26.88 11.36 10.83
CA GLU A 125 -27.49 12.07 9.69
C GLU A 125 -26.47 12.95 8.96
N LYS A 126 -25.54 13.57 9.69
CA LYS A 126 -24.49 14.40 9.09
C LYS A 126 -23.39 13.55 8.45
N ALA A 127 -23.01 12.45 9.09
CA ALA A 127 -22.06 11.50 8.52
C ALA A 127 -22.55 10.98 7.16
N ILE A 128 -23.81 10.54 7.08
CA ILE A 128 -24.45 10.07 5.83
C ILE A 128 -24.46 11.16 4.76
N GLU A 129 -24.75 12.42 5.13
CA GLU A 129 -24.70 13.55 4.18
C GLU A 129 -23.30 13.74 3.59
N LEU A 130 -22.27 13.71 4.43
CA LEU A 130 -20.87 13.88 4.01
C LEU A 130 -20.37 12.68 3.19
N GLU A 131 -20.73 11.46 3.59
CA GLU A 131 -20.43 10.21 2.88
C GLU A 131 -20.99 10.24 1.45
N ARG A 132 -22.28 10.60 1.31
CA ARG A 132 -22.91 10.80 0.00
C ARG A 132 -22.20 11.87 -0.81
N LYS A 133 -21.81 12.97 -0.19
CA LYS A 133 -21.08 14.03 -0.88
C LYS A 133 -19.73 13.55 -1.40
N LEU A 134 -18.98 12.76 -0.63
CA LEU A 134 -17.72 12.17 -1.07
C LEU A 134 -17.92 11.16 -2.20
N PHE A 135 -18.99 10.37 -2.11
CA PHE A 135 -19.38 9.44 -3.16
C PHE A 135 -19.65 10.18 -4.48
N ASP A 136 -20.55 11.16 -4.44
CA ASP A 136 -21.03 11.90 -5.60
C ASP A 136 -19.95 12.78 -6.24
N GLU A 137 -19.09 13.43 -5.43
CA GLU A 137 -18.08 14.37 -5.93
C GLU A 137 -16.79 13.71 -6.41
N TRP A 138 -16.50 12.49 -5.94
CA TRP A 138 -15.19 11.86 -6.18
C TRP A 138 -15.29 10.37 -6.46
N PHE A 139 -15.84 9.57 -5.54
CA PHE A 139 -15.69 8.13 -5.62
C PHE A 139 -16.31 7.53 -6.88
N VAL A 140 -17.51 7.99 -7.26
CA VAL A 140 -18.21 7.55 -8.49
C VAL A 140 -17.37 7.72 -9.76
N HIS A 141 -16.42 8.66 -9.77
CA HIS A 141 -15.55 8.92 -10.92
C HIS A 141 -14.29 8.04 -10.99
N ILE A 142 -14.04 7.25 -9.94
CA ILE A 142 -12.88 6.37 -9.83
C ILE A 142 -13.24 4.90 -9.63
N MET A 143 -14.51 4.55 -9.40
CA MET A 143 -14.96 3.15 -9.18
C MET A 143 -14.39 2.17 -10.23
N ASP A 144 -14.54 2.48 -11.52
CA ASP A 144 -14.01 1.65 -12.61
C ASP A 144 -12.47 1.56 -12.64
N LYS A 145 -11.79 2.53 -12.04
CA LYS A 145 -10.33 2.64 -12.03
C LYS A 145 -9.70 1.95 -10.83
N VAL A 146 -10.44 1.78 -9.74
CA VAL A 146 -9.99 1.09 -8.53
C VAL A 146 -10.32 -0.39 -8.52
N ASN A 147 -11.05 -0.89 -9.53
CA ASN A 147 -11.28 -2.31 -9.79
C ASN A 147 -11.78 -3.10 -8.56
N ASN A 148 -12.69 -2.51 -7.77
CA ASN A 148 -13.22 -3.10 -6.52
C ASN A 148 -12.14 -3.50 -5.50
N LYS A 149 -11.02 -2.76 -5.49
CA LYS A 149 -9.91 -2.92 -4.54
C LYS A 149 -9.81 -1.78 -3.53
N LEU A 150 -10.69 -0.80 -3.64
CA LEU A 150 -10.74 0.35 -2.76
C LEU A 150 -12.19 0.73 -2.52
N ASN A 151 -12.53 0.86 -1.24
CA ASN A 151 -13.82 1.37 -0.79
C ASN A 151 -13.61 2.34 0.37
N PHE A 152 -14.69 2.98 0.81
CA PHE A 152 -14.66 3.84 1.98
C PHE A 152 -15.95 3.71 2.79
N THR A 153 -15.83 4.03 4.07
CA THR A 153 -16.97 4.11 5.00
C THR A 153 -16.69 5.16 6.06
N GLU A 154 -17.75 5.59 6.75
CA GLU A 154 -17.65 6.39 7.97
C GLU A 154 -18.02 5.54 9.18
N GLU A 155 -17.28 5.71 10.26
CA GLU A 155 -17.61 5.13 11.55
C GLU A 155 -17.51 6.18 12.66
N PRO A 156 -18.40 6.15 13.66
CA PRO A 156 -18.30 7.05 14.79
C PRO A 156 -16.99 6.82 15.57
N LEU A 157 -16.38 7.92 16.02
CA LEU A 157 -15.19 7.91 16.87
C LEU A 157 -15.50 7.42 18.30
#